data_AF-A0AAV6WYX4-F1
#
_entry.id   AF-A0AAV6WYX4-F1
#
_cell.length_a   1.000
_cell.length_b   1.000
_cell.length_c   1.000
_cell.angle_alpha   90.00
_cell.angle_beta   90.00
_cell.angle_gamma   90.00
#
_symmetry.space_group_name_H-M   'P 1'
#
loop_
_entity.id
_entity.type
_entity.pdbx_description
1 polymer ?
#
loop_
_entity_poly.entity_id
_entity_poly.type
_entity_poly.pdbx_seq_one_letter_code
_entity_poly.pdbx_strand_id
1 'polypeptide(L)'
;MYYKGVYHLFYQYNPYSAVWGNISWAHSVSYDLIDWIHLENAINPTEPYDVGGCWSGSATIIPGDDKPVILYTGDNSADQQVQNLAMPKNLSDPLLREWIKSSHNPVLSPINGIDPKNYRDPTTAWRRSFDETWRVLIGSQIDGHGAAILYKSKDFINWKRTDKPLHSSNKTGMWECPDFYPVSTQGQNGLDTSVDGEDVKHVLKASFHDHDYYIIGNYDSKMETFRADVDFMDKNVQLRYDYGVFYASKSFYDGAKKRRVLWAWVTEADSESNDIQKGWSGLQADIEVSFDLPDLNGVELIDERLLDPQLLCREKNASINGVFGPFGLLVLASKDLTEQTAIFFRIFKRHEKYVVLMCSDQSRSSLTIRPKETIFGSFLHVDPNQKISLRTLIDRSIVESFGGEGRNCITARVYPGLAIGENSHIYAYNNGTKSVTISSLNAWRPMYYKGVYHLFYQYNPYSALWGNISWAHSASYDLIDWIHLENAINPSEPYDVGGCWSGSASIIPGDDKPVILYTGGSSADQQVQNLAMPKNLSDPLVREWIKFSNNPVLSPIDGIDPKNYRDPVEDGSFFI
;
A
#
# COMPACT_ATOMS: atom_id res chain seq x y z
N MET A 1 -0.71 -10.09 10.32
CA MET A 1 -1.65 -11.25 10.40
C MET A 1 -3.02 -10.77 10.85
N TYR A 2 -4.06 -11.60 10.71
CA TYR A 2 -5.39 -11.34 11.27
C TYR A 2 -5.74 -12.42 12.30
N TYR A 3 -6.13 -12.04 13.51
CA TYR A 3 -6.45 -12.95 14.60
C TYR A 3 -7.62 -12.39 15.43
N LYS A 4 -8.67 -13.19 15.62
CA LYS A 4 -9.85 -12.85 16.45
C LYS A 4 -10.42 -11.43 16.24
N GLY A 5 -10.56 -10.99 15.00
CA GLY A 5 -11.10 -9.66 14.70
C GLY A 5 -10.08 -8.54 14.58
N VAL A 6 -8.80 -8.82 14.90
CA VAL A 6 -7.75 -7.81 15.02
C VAL A 6 -6.65 -8.08 14.00
N TYR A 7 -6.21 -7.05 13.29
CA TYR A 7 -5.00 -7.08 12.50
C TYR A 7 -3.79 -6.78 13.38
N HIS A 8 -2.73 -7.58 13.25
CA HIS A 8 -1.46 -7.37 13.94
C HIS A 8 -0.37 -7.10 12.91
N LEU A 9 0.33 -5.98 13.11
CA LEU A 9 1.54 -5.61 12.40
C LEU A 9 2.72 -5.65 13.37
N PHE A 10 3.76 -6.36 12.97
CA PHE A 10 5.05 -6.35 13.65
C PHE A 10 6.10 -5.83 12.68
N TYR A 11 7.08 -5.09 13.18
CA TYR A 11 8.09 -4.47 12.36
C TYR A 11 9.43 -4.39 13.09
N GLN A 12 10.52 -4.52 12.34
CA GLN A 12 11.86 -4.27 12.87
C GLN A 12 11.93 -2.83 13.37
N TYR A 13 12.32 -2.68 14.64
CA TYR A 13 12.37 -1.39 15.31
C TYR A 13 13.64 -1.30 16.15
N ASN A 14 14.34 -0.17 16.04
CA ASN A 14 15.41 0.18 16.96
C ASN A 14 14.83 1.09 18.05
N PRO A 15 14.64 0.59 19.29
CA PRO A 15 14.08 1.39 20.38
C PRO A 15 15.03 2.49 20.89
N TYR A 16 16.27 2.56 20.39
CA TYR A 16 17.31 3.45 20.88
C TYR A 16 17.80 4.47 19.84
N SER A 17 17.39 4.37 18.58
CA SER A 17 17.87 5.27 17.51
C SER A 17 16.97 5.24 16.27
N ALA A 18 17.13 6.27 15.41
CA ALA A 18 16.51 6.33 14.10
C ALA A 18 17.28 5.54 13.01
N VAL A 19 18.48 5.04 13.31
CA VAL A 19 19.29 4.21 12.39
C VAL A 19 19.22 2.72 12.77
N TRP A 20 19.55 1.84 11.82
CA TRP A 20 19.52 0.39 12.05
C TRP A 20 20.51 -0.07 13.13
N GLY A 21 20.06 -0.94 14.03
CA GLY A 21 20.84 -1.51 15.13
C GLY A 21 19.94 -1.92 16.30
N ASN A 22 20.40 -2.80 17.20
CA ASN A 22 19.65 -3.23 18.39
C ASN A 22 18.19 -3.66 18.11
N ILE A 23 17.98 -4.38 17.00
CA ILE A 23 16.64 -4.60 16.43
C ILE A 23 15.77 -5.46 17.35
N SER A 24 14.56 -4.97 17.60
CA SER A 24 13.44 -5.65 18.25
C SER A 24 12.23 -5.67 17.32
N TRP A 25 11.18 -6.41 17.68
CA TRP A 25 9.88 -6.34 17.01
C TRP A 25 8.96 -5.43 17.81
N ALA A 26 8.74 -4.23 17.28
CA ALA A 26 7.62 -3.41 17.72
C ALA A 26 6.30 -4.02 17.23
N HIS A 27 5.20 -3.66 17.89
CA HIS A 27 3.89 -4.26 17.65
C HIS A 27 2.82 -3.17 17.62
N SER A 28 1.98 -3.20 16.60
CA SER A 28 0.76 -2.40 16.53
C SER A 28 -0.41 -3.25 16.07
N VAL A 29 -1.60 -2.86 16.51
CA VAL A 29 -2.85 -3.56 16.18
C VAL A 29 -3.87 -2.60 15.58
N SER A 30 -4.71 -3.11 14.69
CA SER A 30 -5.73 -2.32 13.99
C SER A 30 -6.99 -3.16 13.77
N TYR A 31 -8.12 -2.51 13.61
CA TYR A 31 -9.39 -3.15 13.23
C TYR A 31 -9.71 -3.00 11.74
N ASP A 32 -9.00 -2.14 11.02
CA ASP A 32 -9.29 -1.79 9.62
C ASP A 32 -8.06 -1.71 8.70
N LEU A 33 -6.83 -1.85 9.26
CA LEU A 33 -5.51 -1.66 8.63
C LEU A 33 -5.11 -0.20 8.39
N ILE A 34 -5.88 0.76 8.88
CA ILE A 34 -5.65 2.19 8.73
C ILE A 34 -5.31 2.82 10.07
N ASP A 35 -6.18 2.65 11.07
CA ASP A 35 -5.98 3.20 12.42
C ASP A 35 -5.25 2.19 13.29
N TRP A 36 -4.09 2.57 13.83
CA TRP A 36 -3.19 1.68 14.56
C TRP A 36 -3.05 2.09 16.02
N ILE A 37 -3.17 1.10 16.91
CA ILE A 37 -2.86 1.22 18.32
C ILE A 37 -1.45 0.66 18.53
N HIS A 38 -0.52 1.52 18.93
CA HIS A 38 0.82 1.12 19.32
C HIS A 38 0.80 0.35 20.64
N LEU A 39 1.51 -0.77 20.68
CA LEU A 39 1.70 -1.62 21.85
C LEU A 39 3.18 -1.68 22.21
N GLU A 40 3.48 -2.33 23.33
CA GLU A 40 4.86 -2.65 23.70
C GLU A 40 5.53 -3.57 22.67
N ASN A 41 6.87 -3.57 22.64
CA ASN A 41 7.62 -4.50 21.79
C ASN A 41 7.25 -5.95 22.10
N ALA A 42 6.83 -6.70 21.07
CA ALA A 42 6.43 -8.10 21.20
C ALA A 42 7.63 -9.04 21.37
N ILE A 43 8.75 -8.77 20.68
CA ILE A 43 9.96 -9.60 20.74
C ILE A 43 11.18 -8.71 20.92
N ASN A 44 11.92 -8.88 22.01
CA ASN A 44 13.15 -8.15 22.30
C ASN A 44 14.34 -9.12 22.35
N PRO A 45 15.58 -8.70 22.04
CA PRO A 45 16.77 -9.55 22.14
C PRO A 45 17.09 -9.82 23.62
N THR A 46 16.80 -11.01 24.11
CA THR A 46 16.91 -11.34 25.55
C THR A 46 17.58 -12.68 25.82
N GLU A 47 17.80 -13.49 24.79
CA GLU A 47 18.26 -14.87 24.94
C GLU A 47 19.50 -15.12 24.06
N PRO A 48 20.34 -16.12 24.38
CA PRO A 48 21.57 -16.36 23.61
C PRO A 48 21.38 -16.58 22.11
N TYR A 49 20.19 -17.02 21.67
CA TYR A 49 19.85 -17.26 20.26
C TYR A 49 19.34 -16.02 19.51
N ASP A 50 19.18 -14.88 20.20
CA ASP A 50 18.76 -13.61 19.58
C ASP A 50 19.39 -12.37 20.21
N VAL A 51 20.45 -12.53 21.01
CA VAL A 51 21.11 -11.45 21.76
C VAL A 51 21.69 -10.35 20.86
N GLY A 52 22.07 -10.68 19.62
CA GLY A 52 22.53 -9.70 18.62
C GLY A 52 21.39 -8.94 17.93
N GLY A 53 20.15 -9.44 18.04
CA GLY A 53 18.96 -8.80 17.49
C GLY A 53 17.87 -9.79 17.10
N CYS A 54 16.62 -9.32 17.11
CA CYS A 54 15.44 -10.04 16.62
C CYS A 54 15.06 -9.53 15.22
N TRP A 55 15.59 -10.17 14.19
CA TRP A 55 15.40 -9.80 12.78
C TRP A 55 14.06 -10.33 12.22
N SER A 56 13.84 -10.16 10.92
CA SER A 56 12.55 -10.42 10.26
C SER A 56 12.10 -11.88 10.35
N GLY A 57 10.80 -12.06 10.05
CA GLY A 57 10.10 -13.33 10.23
C GLY A 57 8.65 -13.22 9.80
N SER A 58 7.86 -14.25 10.07
CA SER A 58 6.47 -14.32 9.68
C SER A 58 5.61 -15.02 10.73
N ALA A 59 4.33 -14.66 10.77
CA ALA A 59 3.34 -15.31 11.62
C ALA A 59 2.60 -16.42 10.85
N THR A 60 2.32 -17.54 11.52
CA THR A 60 1.47 -18.62 11.02
C THR A 60 0.35 -18.88 12.03
N ILE A 61 -0.89 -19.02 11.57
CA ILE A 61 -2.00 -19.49 12.41
C ILE A 61 -2.07 -21.01 12.28
N ILE A 62 -1.82 -21.73 13.38
CA ILE A 62 -1.92 -23.20 13.42
C ILE A 62 -3.41 -23.58 13.53
N PRO A 63 -3.99 -24.30 12.54
CA PRO A 63 -5.38 -24.71 12.56
C PRO A 63 -5.69 -25.66 13.73
N GLY A 64 -6.92 -25.61 14.22
CA GLY A 64 -7.40 -26.43 15.34
C GLY A 64 -7.74 -25.56 16.54
N ASP A 65 -6.70 -25.01 17.19
CA ASP A 65 -6.84 -24.10 18.35
C ASP A 65 -6.70 -22.61 17.96
N ASP A 66 -6.65 -22.32 16.66
CA ASP A 66 -6.36 -21.00 16.08
C ASP A 66 -5.13 -20.34 16.72
N LYS A 67 -4.06 -21.11 16.96
CA LYS A 67 -2.89 -20.62 17.70
C LYS A 67 -1.93 -19.87 16.76
N PRO A 68 -1.78 -18.53 16.86
CA PRO A 68 -0.73 -17.83 16.15
C PRO A 68 0.64 -18.19 16.73
N VAL A 69 1.60 -18.37 15.85
CA VAL A 69 3.02 -18.54 16.18
C VAL A 69 3.85 -17.66 15.25
N ILE A 70 5.00 -17.19 15.73
CA ILE A 70 5.97 -16.44 14.94
C ILE A 70 7.23 -17.28 14.79
N LEU A 71 7.68 -17.46 13.55
CA LEU A 71 9.07 -17.80 13.26
C LEU A 71 9.80 -16.51 12.90
N TYR A 72 10.95 -16.26 13.52
CA TYR A 72 11.78 -15.08 13.26
C TYR A 72 13.25 -15.45 13.29
N THR A 73 14.09 -14.66 12.63
CA THR A 73 15.54 -14.82 12.69
C THR A 73 16.08 -14.09 13.92
N GLY A 74 16.84 -14.78 14.76
CA GLY A 74 17.69 -14.16 15.77
C GLY A 74 19.15 -14.16 15.33
N ASP A 75 19.87 -13.12 15.71
CA ASP A 75 21.33 -13.11 15.68
C ASP A 75 21.86 -13.61 17.02
N ASN A 76 22.50 -14.78 17.00
CA ASN A 76 22.90 -15.47 18.23
C ASN A 76 24.23 -14.94 18.80
N SER A 77 24.63 -15.43 19.98
CA SER A 77 25.88 -15.03 20.64
C SER A 77 27.16 -15.38 19.87
N ALA A 78 27.06 -16.22 18.84
CA ALA A 78 28.15 -16.57 17.94
C ALA A 78 28.08 -15.77 16.62
N ASP A 79 27.24 -14.73 16.57
CA ASP A 79 27.09 -13.84 15.41
C ASP A 79 26.58 -14.63 14.18
N GLN A 80 25.65 -15.57 14.41
CA GLN A 80 25.02 -16.42 13.40
C GLN A 80 23.51 -16.20 13.35
N GLN A 81 22.96 -16.19 12.15
CA GLN A 81 21.52 -16.13 11.93
C GLN A 81 20.90 -17.51 12.21
N VAL A 82 19.96 -17.57 13.15
CA VAL A 82 19.23 -18.79 13.53
C VAL A 82 17.73 -18.49 13.58
N GLN A 83 16.86 -19.50 13.39
CA GLN A 83 15.42 -19.29 13.43
C GLN A 83 14.81 -19.74 14.75
N ASN A 84 14.01 -18.85 15.30
CA ASN A 84 13.44 -18.94 16.63
C ASN A 84 11.91 -18.93 16.53
N LEU A 85 11.27 -19.66 17.44
CA LEU A 85 9.83 -19.77 17.58
C LEU A 85 9.37 -18.95 18.79
N ALA A 86 8.36 -18.10 18.58
CA ALA A 86 7.64 -17.41 19.64
C ALA A 86 6.13 -17.68 19.54
N MET A 87 5.45 -17.68 20.68
CA MET A 87 4.00 -17.87 20.77
C MET A 87 3.41 -16.92 21.81
N PRO A 88 2.14 -16.48 21.68
CA PRO A 88 1.54 -15.62 22.67
C PRO A 88 1.46 -16.30 24.03
N LYS A 89 1.71 -15.52 25.07
CA LYS A 89 1.55 -15.94 26.47
C LYS A 89 0.09 -16.15 26.84
N ASN A 90 -0.81 -15.33 26.28
CA ASN A 90 -2.23 -15.36 26.58
C ASN A 90 -3.07 -15.28 25.29
N LEU A 91 -3.63 -16.41 24.84
CA LEU A 91 -4.50 -16.47 23.66
C LEU A 91 -5.88 -15.82 23.85
N SER A 92 -6.24 -15.49 25.10
CA SER A 92 -7.48 -14.77 25.42
C SER A 92 -7.34 -13.26 25.26
N ASP A 93 -6.11 -12.74 25.22
CA ASP A 93 -5.85 -11.35 24.87
C ASP A 93 -5.95 -11.18 23.34
N PRO A 94 -6.97 -10.49 22.81
CA PRO A 94 -7.10 -10.31 21.36
C PRO A 94 -5.97 -9.43 20.78
N LEU A 95 -5.28 -8.66 21.63
CA LEU A 95 -4.20 -7.78 21.20
C LEU A 95 -2.84 -8.50 21.20
N LEU A 96 -2.75 -9.69 21.81
CA LEU A 96 -1.55 -10.53 21.86
C LEU A 96 -0.29 -9.76 22.31
N ARG A 97 -0.37 -9.02 23.42
CA ARG A 97 0.70 -8.11 23.85
C ARG A 97 1.97 -8.84 24.27
N GLU A 98 1.82 -9.96 25.00
CA GLU A 98 2.96 -10.70 25.54
C GLU A 98 3.25 -11.97 24.73
N TRP A 99 4.51 -12.17 24.35
CA TRP A 99 5.00 -13.35 23.65
C TRP A 99 6.05 -14.10 24.47
N ILE A 100 6.00 -15.43 24.44
CA ILE A 100 6.98 -16.33 25.05
C ILE A 100 7.77 -17.00 23.93
N LYS A 101 9.10 -16.97 24.05
CA LYS A 101 10.01 -17.68 23.16
C LYS A 101 10.09 -19.15 23.57
N SER A 102 10.12 -20.05 22.59
CA SER A 102 10.20 -21.49 22.82
C SER A 102 11.49 -21.86 23.55
N SER A 103 11.40 -22.79 24.51
CA SER A 103 12.57 -23.41 25.15
C SER A 103 13.40 -24.28 24.19
N HIS A 104 12.88 -24.58 23.00
CA HIS A 104 13.57 -25.33 21.96
C HIS A 104 14.35 -24.43 20.99
N ASN A 105 14.40 -23.11 21.24
CA ASN A 105 15.12 -22.19 20.38
C ASN A 105 16.65 -22.38 20.45
N PRO A 106 17.37 -22.23 19.33
CA PRO A 106 16.82 -22.07 17.98
C PRO A 106 16.22 -23.38 17.44
N VAL A 107 15.05 -23.28 16.81
CA VAL A 107 14.36 -24.45 16.20
C VAL A 107 14.95 -24.85 14.85
N LEU A 108 15.70 -23.92 14.22
CA LEU A 108 16.39 -24.10 12.95
C LEU A 108 17.73 -23.35 12.99
N SER A 109 18.82 -24.06 12.75
CA SER A 109 20.17 -23.50 12.69
C SER A 109 20.77 -23.72 11.30
N PRO A 110 21.71 -22.86 10.86
CA PRO A 110 22.44 -23.10 9.63
C PRO A 110 23.18 -24.44 9.74
N ILE A 111 23.01 -25.29 8.73
CA ILE A 111 23.68 -26.60 8.64
C ILE A 111 24.84 -26.51 7.64
N ASN A 112 25.72 -27.52 7.64
CA ASN A 112 26.87 -27.61 6.72
C ASN A 112 26.49 -27.26 5.28
N GLY A 113 27.23 -26.32 4.68
CA GLY A 113 27.01 -25.83 3.31
C GLY A 113 26.10 -24.60 3.19
N ILE A 114 25.61 -24.04 4.30
CA ILE A 114 24.93 -22.74 4.35
C ILE A 114 25.83 -21.76 5.12
N ASP A 115 26.02 -20.57 4.58
CA ASP A 115 26.71 -19.49 5.29
C ASP A 115 25.83 -19.00 6.46
N PRO A 116 26.31 -19.05 7.72
CA PRO A 116 25.56 -18.60 8.89
C PRO A 116 25.22 -17.10 8.87
N LYS A 117 25.82 -16.31 7.96
CA LYS A 117 25.51 -14.89 7.72
C LYS A 117 24.46 -14.66 6.64
N ASN A 118 24.04 -15.71 5.95
CA ASN A 118 23.10 -15.66 4.84
C ASN A 118 22.01 -16.73 5.01
N TYR A 119 21.27 -16.68 6.13
CA TYR A 119 20.24 -17.64 6.49
C TYR A 119 19.16 -16.99 7.36
N ARG A 120 18.17 -16.33 6.74
CA ARG A 120 17.22 -15.47 7.46
C ARG A 120 15.82 -15.39 6.84
N ASP A 121 14.93 -14.76 7.58
CA ASP A 121 13.59 -14.33 7.18
C ASP A 121 12.62 -15.50 6.85
N PRO A 122 12.28 -16.34 7.85
CA PRO A 122 11.37 -17.46 7.63
C PRO A 122 9.99 -16.97 7.15
N THR A 123 9.42 -17.68 6.16
CA THR A 123 8.10 -17.36 5.60
C THR A 123 6.95 -17.73 6.55
N THR A 124 5.74 -17.28 6.21
CA THR A 124 4.53 -17.94 6.72
C THR A 124 4.59 -19.41 6.29
N ALA A 125 4.34 -20.33 7.22
CA ALA A 125 4.36 -21.75 6.92
C ALA A 125 3.03 -22.19 6.30
N TRP A 126 3.08 -23.24 5.47
CA TRP A 126 1.89 -23.87 4.90
C TRP A 126 1.86 -25.35 5.22
N ARG A 127 0.66 -25.90 5.42
CA ARG A 127 0.46 -27.32 5.74
C ARG A 127 -0.09 -28.05 4.52
N ARG A 128 0.32 -29.29 4.29
CA ARG A 128 -0.37 -30.16 3.31
C ARG A 128 -1.17 -31.22 4.02
N SER A 129 -2.40 -31.42 3.56
CA SER A 129 -3.34 -32.38 4.12
C SER A 129 -2.92 -33.83 3.90
N PHE A 130 -2.24 -34.13 2.79
CA PHE A 130 -1.91 -35.52 2.42
C PHE A 130 -0.82 -36.16 3.29
N ASP A 131 0.10 -35.38 3.87
CA ASP A 131 1.15 -35.89 4.77
C ASP A 131 1.15 -35.23 6.15
N GLU A 132 0.16 -34.35 6.38
CA GLU A 132 -0.05 -33.58 7.61
C GLU A 132 1.16 -32.74 8.07
N THR A 133 2.14 -32.50 7.20
CA THR A 133 3.37 -31.77 7.55
C THR A 133 3.31 -30.28 7.17
N TRP A 134 3.98 -29.46 7.94
CA TRP A 134 4.26 -28.05 7.67
C TRP A 134 5.48 -27.89 6.78
N ARG A 135 5.46 -26.85 5.96
CA ARG A 135 6.59 -26.36 5.17
C ARG A 135 6.88 -24.91 5.52
N VAL A 136 8.15 -24.54 5.51
CA VAL A 136 8.60 -23.15 5.64
C VAL A 136 9.81 -22.93 4.75
N LEU A 137 9.94 -21.72 4.18
CA LEU A 137 11.14 -21.31 3.47
C LEU A 137 11.98 -20.37 4.31
N ILE A 138 13.29 -20.44 4.15
CA ILE A 138 14.25 -19.49 4.70
C ILE A 138 15.09 -18.95 3.54
N GLY A 139 15.24 -17.62 3.51
CA GLY A 139 16.05 -16.93 2.54
C GLY A 139 17.52 -17.23 2.77
N SER A 140 18.25 -17.55 1.70
CA SER A 140 19.66 -17.91 1.79
C SER A 140 20.38 -17.73 0.45
N GLN A 141 21.65 -18.14 0.44
CA GLN A 141 22.49 -18.30 -0.73
C GLN A 141 23.23 -19.63 -0.64
N ILE A 142 23.26 -20.41 -1.72
CA ILE A 142 24.03 -21.65 -1.83
C ILE A 142 24.99 -21.50 -3.00
N ASP A 143 26.30 -21.65 -2.77
CA ASP A 143 27.36 -21.51 -3.79
C ASP A 143 27.29 -20.19 -4.58
N GLY A 144 26.93 -19.10 -3.91
CA GLY A 144 26.78 -17.79 -4.55
C GLY A 144 25.44 -17.57 -5.24
N HIS A 145 24.51 -18.52 -5.20
CA HIS A 145 23.20 -18.46 -5.85
C HIS A 145 22.08 -18.32 -4.83
N GLY A 146 21.22 -17.32 -5.02
CA GLY A 146 20.05 -17.09 -4.17
C GLY A 146 19.13 -18.31 -4.10
N ALA A 147 18.66 -18.62 -2.90
CA ALA A 147 17.89 -19.84 -2.65
C ALA A 147 16.81 -19.64 -1.58
N ALA A 148 15.67 -20.28 -1.79
CA ALA A 148 14.63 -20.44 -0.78
C ALA A 148 14.72 -21.87 -0.21
N ILE A 149 15.38 -22.01 0.93
CA ILE A 149 15.66 -23.31 1.54
C ILE A 149 14.38 -23.84 2.19
N LEU A 150 13.95 -25.04 1.79
CA LEU A 150 12.73 -25.66 2.26
C LEU A 150 12.98 -26.58 3.46
N TYR A 151 12.12 -26.43 4.47
CA TYR A 151 12.10 -27.28 5.66
C TYR A 151 10.70 -27.86 5.87
N LYS A 152 10.66 -29.06 6.46
CA LYS A 152 9.42 -29.77 6.82
C LYS A 152 9.35 -30.07 8.32
N SER A 153 8.17 -29.97 8.91
CA SER A 153 7.94 -30.35 10.32
C SER A 153 6.55 -30.95 10.52
N LYS A 154 6.41 -31.85 11.50
CA LYS A 154 5.09 -32.35 11.95
C LYS A 154 4.52 -31.53 13.11
N ASP A 155 5.39 -30.95 13.94
CA ASP A 155 5.05 -30.36 15.23
C ASP A 155 5.43 -28.89 15.35
N PHE A 156 5.94 -28.28 14.26
CA PHE A 156 6.40 -26.89 14.20
C PHE A 156 7.66 -26.58 15.03
N ILE A 157 8.25 -27.59 15.68
CA ILE A 157 9.43 -27.48 16.53
C ILE A 157 10.61 -28.21 15.88
N ASN A 158 10.40 -29.47 15.51
CA ASN A 158 11.41 -30.32 14.91
C ASN A 158 11.34 -30.19 13.38
N TRP A 159 12.26 -29.43 12.80
CA TRP A 159 12.31 -29.18 11.37
C TRP A 159 13.42 -30.00 10.70
N LYS A 160 13.12 -30.52 9.50
CA LYS A 160 14.06 -31.23 8.64
C LYS A 160 14.19 -30.50 7.31
N ARG A 161 15.41 -30.14 6.94
CA ARG A 161 15.72 -29.57 5.62
C ARG A 161 15.44 -30.62 4.54
N THR A 162 14.89 -30.21 3.40
CA THR A 162 14.84 -31.03 2.20
C THR A 162 16.20 -31.05 1.48
N ASP A 163 16.44 -32.08 0.67
CA ASP A 163 17.72 -32.24 -0.04
C ASP A 163 18.01 -31.06 -0.99
N LYS A 164 16.95 -30.50 -1.58
CA LYS A 164 17.02 -29.35 -2.49
C LYS A 164 16.20 -28.17 -1.92
N PRO A 165 16.60 -26.92 -2.20
CA PRO A 165 15.73 -25.78 -1.95
C PRO A 165 14.44 -25.89 -2.77
N LEU A 166 13.39 -25.16 -2.38
CA LEU A 166 12.16 -25.11 -3.18
C LEU A 166 12.43 -24.51 -4.57
N HIS A 167 13.26 -23.46 -4.59
CA HIS A 167 13.75 -22.79 -5.79
C HIS A 167 15.10 -22.13 -5.49
N SER A 168 15.92 -21.99 -6.52
CA SER A 168 17.16 -21.21 -6.49
C SER A 168 17.43 -20.62 -7.87
N SER A 169 18.12 -19.48 -7.93
CA SER A 169 18.52 -18.86 -9.20
C SER A 169 20.01 -18.52 -9.18
N ASN A 170 20.69 -18.89 -10.27
CA ASN A 170 22.11 -18.60 -10.44
C ASN A 170 22.40 -17.17 -10.90
N LYS A 171 21.36 -16.37 -11.12
CA LYS A 171 21.45 -14.96 -11.57
C LYS A 171 21.42 -13.96 -10.43
N THR A 172 21.21 -14.41 -9.20
CA THR A 172 20.99 -13.57 -8.03
C THR A 172 21.87 -13.99 -6.86
N GLY A 173 22.17 -13.06 -5.97
CA GLY A 173 22.83 -13.32 -4.69
C GLY A 173 21.87 -13.75 -3.59
N MET A 174 22.22 -13.44 -2.33
CA MET A 174 21.40 -13.68 -1.15
C MET A 174 19.94 -13.25 -1.34
N TRP A 175 19.00 -14.14 -1.01
CA TRP A 175 17.57 -13.83 -0.97
C TRP A 175 17.15 -13.47 0.45
N GLU A 176 16.61 -12.27 0.60
CA GLU A 176 15.99 -11.79 1.83
C GLU A 176 14.47 -11.86 1.73
N CYS A 177 13.81 -11.87 2.89
CA CYS A 177 12.36 -11.78 3.05
C CYS A 177 11.57 -12.55 1.98
N PRO A 178 11.83 -13.86 1.79
CA PRO A 178 11.03 -14.65 0.87
C PRO A 178 9.56 -14.62 1.30
N ASP A 179 8.69 -14.83 0.31
CA ASP A 179 7.28 -15.11 0.54
C ASP A 179 6.81 -16.13 -0.50
N PHE A 180 5.97 -17.07 -0.08
CA PHE A 180 5.48 -18.13 -0.95
C PHE A 180 4.01 -18.41 -0.67
N TYR A 181 3.17 -18.16 -1.66
CA TYR A 181 1.73 -18.25 -1.46
C TYR A 181 0.95 -18.56 -2.74
N PRO A 182 -0.25 -19.15 -2.62
CA PRO A 182 -1.12 -19.41 -3.75
C PRO A 182 -1.93 -18.18 -4.16
N VAL A 183 -2.25 -18.12 -5.45
CA VAL A 183 -3.18 -17.18 -6.08
C VAL A 183 -4.17 -17.95 -6.94
N SER A 184 -5.43 -17.51 -6.95
CA SER A 184 -6.44 -18.12 -7.81
C SER A 184 -6.24 -17.67 -9.25
N THR A 185 -6.40 -18.60 -10.17
CA THR A 185 -6.54 -18.29 -11.60
C THR A 185 -7.97 -17.91 -11.98
N GLN A 186 -8.92 -18.03 -11.03
CA GLN A 186 -10.34 -17.76 -11.18
C GLN A 186 -10.80 -16.69 -10.19
N GLY A 187 -11.08 -15.48 -10.67
CA GLY A 187 -11.55 -14.36 -9.85
C GLY A 187 -10.44 -13.62 -9.09
N GLN A 188 -10.84 -12.78 -8.13
CA GLN A 188 -9.95 -11.80 -7.47
C GLN A 188 -9.71 -12.06 -5.98
N ASN A 189 -10.29 -13.13 -5.42
CA ASN A 189 -10.15 -13.43 -4.00
C ASN A 189 -8.75 -13.96 -3.68
N GLY A 190 -8.25 -13.60 -2.50
CA GLY A 190 -7.04 -14.20 -1.94
C GLY A 190 -7.29 -15.63 -1.45
N LEU A 191 -6.21 -16.41 -1.40
CA LEU A 191 -6.22 -17.78 -0.92
C LEU A 191 -5.37 -17.92 0.36
N ASP A 192 -5.82 -18.79 1.26
CA ASP A 192 -5.01 -19.26 2.39
C ASP A 192 -3.72 -19.92 1.88
N THR A 193 -2.62 -19.75 2.60
CA THR A 193 -1.29 -20.21 2.18
C THR A 193 -1.21 -21.73 1.96
N SER A 194 -2.09 -22.50 2.58
CA SER A 194 -2.14 -23.97 2.45
C SER A 194 -2.99 -24.47 1.27
N VAL A 195 -3.65 -23.58 0.53
CA VAL A 195 -4.44 -23.95 -0.66
C VAL A 195 -3.52 -24.44 -1.79
N ASP A 196 -3.99 -25.44 -2.52
CA ASP A 196 -3.37 -26.03 -3.71
C ASP A 196 -4.47 -26.69 -4.56
N GLY A 197 -4.26 -26.80 -5.87
CA GLY A 197 -5.28 -27.29 -6.81
C GLY A 197 -5.05 -26.86 -8.27
N GLU A 198 -5.91 -27.35 -9.17
CA GLU A 198 -5.78 -27.11 -10.62
C GLU A 198 -5.95 -25.63 -11.00
N ASP A 199 -6.85 -24.91 -10.33
CA ASP A 199 -7.09 -23.47 -10.55
C ASP A 199 -6.17 -22.56 -9.74
N VAL A 200 -5.04 -23.08 -9.25
CA VAL A 200 -4.12 -22.36 -8.36
C VAL A 200 -2.74 -22.24 -8.98
N LYS A 201 -2.23 -21.01 -9.04
CA LYS A 201 -0.81 -20.72 -9.28
C LYS A 201 -0.16 -20.34 -7.96
N HIS A 202 1.16 -20.45 -7.89
CA HIS A 202 1.93 -20.01 -6.72
C HIS A 202 2.85 -18.87 -7.10
N VAL A 203 2.99 -17.93 -6.18
CA VAL A 203 3.93 -16.81 -6.26
C VAL A 203 5.09 -17.11 -5.33
N LEU A 204 6.31 -17.07 -5.85
CA LEU A 204 7.53 -17.00 -5.06
C LEU A 204 8.09 -15.59 -5.18
N LYS A 205 8.20 -14.90 -4.05
CA LYS A 205 8.82 -13.59 -3.93
C LYS A 205 10.14 -13.71 -3.18
N ALA A 206 11.12 -12.90 -3.57
CA ALA A 206 12.37 -12.69 -2.83
C ALA A 206 12.82 -11.23 -2.96
N SER A 207 13.48 -10.74 -1.92
CA SER A 207 14.13 -9.42 -1.88
C SER A 207 15.61 -9.58 -2.18
N PHE A 208 16.13 -8.83 -3.16
CA PHE A 208 17.56 -8.76 -3.50
C PHE A 208 17.84 -7.54 -4.39
N HIS A 209 19.08 -7.06 -4.39
CA HIS A 209 19.48 -5.85 -5.12
C HIS A 209 18.58 -4.64 -4.83
N ASP A 210 18.25 -4.41 -3.55
CA ASP A 210 17.41 -3.30 -3.06
C ASP A 210 15.99 -3.26 -3.66
N HIS A 211 15.51 -4.38 -4.21
CA HIS A 211 14.17 -4.50 -4.79
C HIS A 211 13.49 -5.82 -4.43
N ASP A 212 12.17 -5.81 -4.54
CA ASP A 212 11.32 -6.98 -4.37
C ASP A 212 10.84 -7.52 -5.71
N TYR A 213 11.26 -8.74 -6.03
CA TYR A 213 10.86 -9.44 -7.24
C TYR A 213 9.95 -10.61 -6.91
N TYR A 214 9.03 -10.91 -7.81
CA TYR A 214 8.25 -12.13 -7.72
C TYR A 214 8.23 -12.89 -9.04
N ILE A 215 8.04 -14.19 -8.96
CA ILE A 215 7.82 -15.09 -10.08
C ILE A 215 6.57 -15.92 -9.82
N ILE A 216 5.85 -16.24 -10.88
CA ILE A 216 4.64 -17.05 -10.84
C ILE A 216 4.97 -18.42 -11.41
N GLY A 217 4.40 -19.48 -10.83
CA GLY A 217 4.63 -20.83 -11.31
C GLY A 217 3.65 -21.85 -10.73
N ASN A 218 3.92 -23.11 -11.04
CA ASN A 218 3.18 -24.25 -10.50
C ASN A 218 3.98 -24.92 -9.39
N TYR A 219 3.35 -25.21 -8.26
CA TYR A 219 3.98 -25.94 -7.16
C TYR A 219 3.49 -27.38 -7.14
N ASP A 220 4.41 -28.32 -7.32
CA ASP A 220 4.13 -29.73 -7.12
C ASP A 220 4.37 -30.08 -5.64
N SER A 221 3.29 -30.17 -4.88
CA SER A 221 3.34 -30.42 -3.45
C SER A 221 3.82 -31.82 -3.07
N LYS A 222 3.75 -32.80 -3.98
CA LYS A 222 4.26 -34.16 -3.75
C LYS A 222 5.76 -34.25 -3.99
N MET A 223 6.26 -33.57 -5.01
CA MET A 223 7.68 -33.51 -5.34
C MET A 223 8.43 -32.37 -4.65
N GLU A 224 7.73 -31.51 -3.91
CA GLU A 224 8.28 -30.32 -3.24
C GLU A 224 9.08 -29.45 -4.23
N THR A 225 8.53 -29.26 -5.43
CA THR A 225 9.20 -28.58 -6.54
C THR A 225 8.34 -27.43 -7.04
N PHE A 226 8.91 -26.22 -7.07
CA PHE A 226 8.29 -25.07 -7.73
C PHE A 226 8.82 -24.93 -9.15
N ARG A 227 7.91 -24.93 -10.13
CA ARG A 227 8.22 -24.71 -11.55
C ARG A 227 7.76 -23.32 -11.95
N ALA A 228 8.69 -22.38 -11.92
CA ALA A 228 8.46 -21.01 -12.37
C ALA A 228 8.12 -20.97 -13.87
N ASP A 229 7.16 -20.14 -14.25
CA ASP A 229 6.84 -19.89 -15.66
C ASP A 229 7.99 -19.09 -16.33
N VAL A 230 8.58 -18.14 -15.58
CA VAL A 230 9.84 -17.45 -15.90
C VAL A 230 10.65 -17.32 -14.61
N ASP A 231 11.98 -17.45 -14.70
CA ASP A 231 12.86 -17.31 -13.53
C ASP A 231 13.16 -15.84 -13.22
N PHE A 232 13.67 -15.57 -12.01
CA PHE A 232 14.17 -14.25 -11.64
C PHE A 232 15.21 -13.75 -12.65
N MET A 233 15.24 -12.43 -12.84
CA MET A 233 16.15 -11.77 -13.78
C MET A 233 16.12 -12.39 -15.18
N ASP A 234 14.94 -12.80 -15.66
CA ASP A 234 14.78 -13.12 -17.08
C ASP A 234 15.00 -11.86 -17.93
N LYS A 235 15.50 -12.05 -19.15
CA LYS A 235 15.82 -10.93 -20.06
C LYS A 235 14.57 -10.25 -20.59
N ASN A 236 13.44 -10.96 -20.63
CA ASN A 236 12.22 -10.46 -21.24
C ASN A 236 11.19 -10.00 -20.20
N VAL A 237 11.19 -10.60 -19.01
CA VAL A 237 10.17 -10.36 -17.99
C VAL A 237 10.83 -10.25 -16.62
N GLN A 238 10.67 -9.10 -15.98
CA GLN A 238 11.08 -8.87 -14.59
C GLN A 238 9.90 -8.22 -13.86
N LEU A 239 9.27 -9.01 -12.98
CA LEU A 239 8.12 -8.56 -12.21
C LEU A 239 8.58 -8.10 -10.84
N ARG A 240 8.14 -6.89 -10.47
CA ARG A 240 8.24 -6.33 -9.13
C ARG A 240 6.84 -5.96 -8.67
N TYR A 241 6.61 -5.95 -7.35
CA TYR A 241 5.34 -5.39 -6.84
C TYR A 241 5.28 -3.88 -7.06
N ASP A 242 6.43 -3.22 -6.92
CA ASP A 242 6.60 -1.79 -7.09
C ASP A 242 7.96 -1.52 -7.76
N TYR A 243 7.98 -0.55 -8.66
CA TYR A 243 9.16 -0.20 -9.46
C TYR A 243 9.98 0.99 -8.88
N GLY A 244 9.58 1.49 -7.71
CA GLY A 244 10.26 2.54 -6.95
C GLY A 244 10.93 2.05 -5.66
N VAL A 245 10.79 2.81 -4.58
CA VAL A 245 11.37 2.52 -3.24
C VAL A 245 10.44 1.57 -2.48
N PHE A 246 10.72 0.27 -2.53
CA PHE A 246 9.86 -0.76 -1.95
C PHE A 246 10.67 -2.02 -1.66
N TYR A 247 10.76 -2.42 -0.38
CA TYR A 247 11.61 -3.53 0.03
C TYR A 247 11.01 -4.36 1.17
N ALA A 248 11.57 -5.55 1.38
CA ALA A 248 11.22 -6.45 2.47
C ALA A 248 9.71 -6.76 2.58
N SER A 249 9.00 -6.74 1.45
CA SER A 249 7.56 -6.95 1.42
C SER A 249 7.16 -8.36 1.85
N LYS A 250 6.02 -8.43 2.52
CA LYS A 250 5.48 -9.65 3.11
C LYS A 250 3.96 -9.61 3.09
N SER A 251 3.36 -10.71 2.64
CA SER A 251 1.92 -10.82 2.57
C SER A 251 1.33 -11.68 3.69
N PHE A 252 0.05 -11.46 3.99
CA PHE A 252 -0.73 -12.39 4.81
C PHE A 252 -2.12 -12.56 4.21
N TYR A 253 -2.76 -13.69 4.53
CA TYR A 253 -4.15 -13.95 4.15
C TYR A 253 -5.11 -13.38 5.21
N ASP A 254 -6.02 -12.52 4.75
CA ASP A 254 -7.16 -12.03 5.50
C ASP A 254 -8.36 -12.92 5.17
N GLY A 255 -8.59 -13.93 6.02
CA GLY A 255 -9.69 -14.88 5.87
C GLY A 255 -11.08 -14.26 6.08
N ALA A 256 -11.18 -13.14 6.80
CA ALA A 256 -12.46 -12.47 7.03
C ALA A 256 -12.96 -11.78 5.76
N LYS A 257 -12.07 -11.14 5.00
CA LYS A 257 -12.39 -10.48 3.72
C LYS A 257 -11.97 -11.28 2.49
N LYS A 258 -11.47 -12.50 2.66
CA LYS A 258 -11.00 -13.42 1.60
C LYS A 258 -10.04 -12.74 0.63
N ARG A 259 -9.06 -12.00 1.16
CA ARG A 259 -8.07 -11.24 0.37
C ARG A 259 -6.66 -11.50 0.88
N ARG A 260 -5.67 -11.27 0.02
CA ARG A 260 -4.27 -11.24 0.43
C ARG A 260 -3.84 -9.78 0.57
N VAL A 261 -3.28 -9.44 1.71
CA VAL A 261 -2.78 -8.09 2.01
C VAL A 261 -1.27 -8.13 1.96
N LEU A 262 -0.65 -7.18 1.25
CA LEU A 262 0.80 -7.03 1.13
C LEU A 262 1.23 -5.82 1.97
N TRP A 263 2.27 -6.00 2.78
CA TRP A 263 2.99 -4.94 3.48
C TRP A 263 4.40 -4.82 2.92
N ALA A 264 4.98 -3.63 2.94
CA ALA A 264 6.36 -3.40 2.56
C ALA A 264 6.98 -2.25 3.33
N TRP A 265 8.30 -2.27 3.40
CA TRP A 265 9.08 -1.17 3.93
C TRP A 265 9.46 -0.23 2.78
N VAL A 266 9.12 1.06 2.97
CA VAL A 266 9.59 2.15 2.11
C VAL A 266 10.70 2.86 2.87
N THR A 267 11.93 2.72 2.39
CA THR A 267 13.09 3.33 3.06
C THR A 267 13.04 4.85 2.94
N GLU A 268 13.73 5.56 3.83
CA GLU A 268 14.05 6.97 3.59
C GLU A 268 14.94 7.09 2.33
N ALA A 269 14.82 8.22 1.63
CA ALA A 269 15.64 8.55 0.47
C ALA A 269 16.54 9.78 0.68
N ASP A 270 16.55 10.35 1.89
CA ASP A 270 17.47 11.40 2.32
C ASP A 270 18.59 10.85 3.22
N SER A 271 19.30 11.73 3.97
CA SER A 271 20.48 11.33 4.74
C SER A 271 20.15 10.91 6.17
N GLU A 272 20.96 10.01 6.75
CA GLU A 272 20.86 9.60 8.16
C GLU A 272 20.85 10.79 9.14
N SER A 273 21.58 11.87 8.81
CA SER A 273 21.57 13.10 9.62
C SER A 273 20.19 13.77 9.67
N ASN A 274 19.45 13.71 8.56
CA ASN A 274 18.09 14.23 8.50
C ASN A 274 17.16 13.31 9.28
N ASP A 275 17.28 11.98 9.15
CA ASP A 275 16.47 10.98 9.89
C ASP A 275 16.36 11.30 11.38
N ILE A 276 17.48 11.71 12.00
CA ILE A 276 17.57 12.08 13.41
C ILE A 276 16.84 13.40 13.72
N GLN A 277 16.85 14.37 12.80
CA GLN A 277 16.30 15.71 13.01
C GLN A 277 14.79 15.82 12.76
N LYS A 278 14.21 15.05 11.83
CA LYS A 278 12.95 15.45 11.16
C LYS A 278 11.74 15.57 12.07
N GLY A 279 11.63 14.78 13.13
CA GLY A 279 10.58 14.90 14.16
C GLY A 279 9.15 15.21 13.68
N TRP A 280 8.75 14.77 12.47
CA TRP A 280 7.45 14.86 11.72
C TRP A 280 6.92 16.23 11.15
N SER A 281 6.15 16.18 10.03
CA SER A 281 5.01 17.08 9.59
C SER A 281 4.50 16.82 8.14
N GLY A 282 3.18 16.92 7.84
CA GLY A 282 2.61 16.95 6.46
C GLY A 282 1.11 16.57 6.24
N LEU A 283 0.65 16.60 4.97
CA LEU A 283 -0.72 16.47 4.39
C LEU A 283 -0.96 15.16 3.59
N GLN A 284 -2.22 14.69 3.47
CA GLN A 284 -2.66 13.52 2.67
C GLN A 284 -3.66 13.90 1.53
N ALA A 285 -3.49 13.33 0.34
CA ALA A 285 -4.42 13.42 -0.79
C ALA A 285 -4.50 12.09 -1.58
N ASP A 286 -5.67 11.79 -2.13
CA ASP A 286 -5.92 10.64 -3.04
C ASP A 286 -6.48 11.17 -4.36
N ILE A 287 -5.85 10.83 -5.47
CA ILE A 287 -6.15 11.40 -6.78
C ILE A 287 -6.34 10.28 -7.78
N GLU A 288 -7.41 10.32 -8.55
CA GLU A 288 -7.65 9.41 -9.67
C GLU A 288 -7.94 10.20 -10.95
N VAL A 289 -7.16 9.93 -12.01
CA VAL A 289 -7.29 10.59 -13.31
C VAL A 289 -7.30 9.55 -14.43
N SER A 290 -8.14 9.74 -15.44
CA SER A 290 -8.20 8.87 -16.62
C SER A 290 -8.00 9.66 -17.91
N PHE A 291 -7.04 9.23 -18.73
CA PHE A 291 -6.68 9.86 -19.99
C PHE A 291 -7.25 9.09 -21.19
N ASP A 292 -7.76 9.82 -22.17
CA ASP A 292 -8.22 9.33 -23.47
C ASP A 292 -7.31 9.87 -24.59
N LEU A 293 -6.95 9.00 -25.52
CA LEU A 293 -6.08 9.26 -26.66
C LEU A 293 -6.82 8.84 -27.95
N PRO A 294 -7.72 9.68 -28.49
CA PRO A 294 -8.65 9.28 -29.54
C PRO A 294 -8.00 9.04 -30.92
N ASP A 295 -6.76 9.51 -31.13
CA ASP A 295 -5.97 9.25 -32.34
C ASP A 295 -4.49 9.09 -31.98
N LEU A 296 -3.91 7.91 -32.24
CA LEU A 296 -2.50 7.58 -31.99
C LEU A 296 -1.63 7.67 -33.27
N ASN A 297 -2.05 8.47 -34.26
CA ASN A 297 -1.25 8.73 -35.46
C ASN A 297 0.04 9.51 -35.13
N GLY A 298 1.16 9.00 -35.63
CA GLY A 298 2.47 9.64 -35.47
C GLY A 298 3.18 9.34 -34.14
N VAL A 299 2.71 8.36 -33.36
CA VAL A 299 3.42 7.85 -32.17
C VAL A 299 4.88 7.52 -32.52
N GLU A 300 5.79 7.95 -31.65
CA GLU A 300 7.23 7.72 -31.82
C GLU A 300 7.61 6.25 -31.67
N LEU A 301 8.60 5.80 -32.43
CA LEU A 301 9.15 4.46 -32.29
C LEU A 301 10.04 4.38 -31.03
N ILE A 302 9.93 3.29 -30.28
CA ILE A 302 10.87 3.03 -29.18
C ILE A 302 12.26 2.74 -29.75
N ASP A 303 13.31 3.26 -29.14
CA ASP A 303 14.67 2.84 -29.47
C ASP A 303 14.86 1.41 -28.97
N GLU A 304 15.09 0.46 -29.88
CA GLU A 304 15.29 -0.95 -29.54
C GLU A 304 16.52 -1.21 -28.67
N ARG A 305 17.42 -0.22 -28.55
CA ARG A 305 18.57 -0.24 -27.63
C ARG A 305 18.17 0.07 -26.18
N LEU A 306 17.02 0.71 -25.96
CA LEU A 306 16.53 1.19 -24.66
C LEU A 306 15.22 0.48 -24.30
N LEU A 307 15.32 -0.83 -24.03
CA LEU A 307 14.22 -1.65 -23.53
C LEU A 307 14.18 -1.72 -22.00
N ASP A 308 15.05 -0.98 -21.31
CA ASP A 308 14.98 -0.78 -19.88
C ASP A 308 14.09 0.46 -19.60
N PRO A 309 12.91 0.30 -18.99
CA PRO A 309 12.02 1.43 -18.72
C PRO A 309 12.64 2.46 -17.77
N GLN A 310 13.55 2.04 -16.88
CA GLN A 310 14.25 2.93 -15.95
C GLN A 310 15.15 3.90 -16.73
N LEU A 311 15.98 3.36 -17.64
CA LEU A 311 16.86 4.17 -18.49
C LEU A 311 16.06 5.05 -19.44
N LEU A 312 14.98 4.51 -20.01
CA LEU A 312 14.12 5.27 -20.91
C LEU A 312 13.46 6.47 -20.21
N CYS A 313 12.97 6.31 -18.97
CA CYS A 313 12.45 7.43 -18.18
C CYS A 313 13.53 8.48 -17.86
N ARG A 314 14.79 8.09 -17.68
CA ARG A 314 15.90 9.04 -17.48
C ARG A 314 16.19 9.87 -18.73
N GLU A 315 16.20 9.24 -19.90
CA GLU A 315 16.44 9.92 -21.18
C GLU A 315 15.23 10.72 -21.68
N LYS A 316 14.02 10.25 -21.39
CA LYS A 316 12.73 10.80 -21.83
C LYS A 316 11.93 11.32 -20.63
N ASN A 317 12.61 12.01 -19.72
CA ASN A 317 12.07 12.54 -18.46
C ASN A 317 10.98 13.62 -18.67
N ALA A 318 10.40 14.11 -17.57
CA ALA A 318 9.24 15.00 -17.62
C ALA A 318 9.47 16.33 -18.39
N SER A 319 10.73 16.76 -18.52
CA SER A 319 11.11 18.00 -19.20
C SER A 319 11.37 17.81 -20.70
N ILE A 320 11.40 16.58 -21.20
CA ILE A 320 11.71 16.27 -22.61
C ILE A 320 10.43 16.01 -23.39
N ASN A 321 10.09 16.90 -24.32
CA ASN A 321 8.90 16.79 -25.15
C ASN A 321 8.85 15.47 -25.94
N GLY A 322 7.64 14.95 -26.14
CA GLY A 322 7.36 13.79 -26.97
C GLY A 322 6.16 14.01 -27.89
N VAL A 323 5.73 12.95 -28.58
CA VAL A 323 4.50 13.04 -29.40
C VAL A 323 3.28 12.95 -28.48
N PHE A 324 3.06 11.78 -27.87
CA PHE A 324 2.03 11.55 -26.86
C PHE A 324 2.71 11.41 -25.50
N GLY A 325 2.85 12.56 -24.84
CA GLY A 325 3.47 12.71 -23.54
C GLY A 325 4.86 13.37 -23.58
N PRO A 326 5.44 13.62 -22.39
CA PRO A 326 4.95 13.16 -21.10
C PRO A 326 3.65 13.88 -20.68
N PHE A 327 2.64 13.11 -20.26
CA PHE A 327 1.36 13.62 -19.75
C PHE A 327 0.96 12.89 -18.47
N GLY A 328 0.36 13.60 -17.51
CA GLY A 328 0.04 13.02 -16.21
C GLY A 328 -0.21 14.08 -15.14
N LEU A 329 0.36 13.85 -13.95
CA LEU A 329 0.24 14.71 -12.78
C LEU A 329 1.60 15.29 -12.37
N LEU A 330 1.59 16.54 -11.91
CA LEU A 330 2.65 17.14 -11.11
C LEU A 330 2.10 17.26 -9.69
N VAL A 331 2.75 16.62 -8.74
CA VAL A 331 2.33 16.58 -7.33
C VAL A 331 3.43 17.13 -6.43
N LEU A 332 3.05 17.55 -5.22
CA LEU A 332 3.96 18.22 -4.28
C LEU A 332 4.74 19.33 -5.01
N ALA A 333 3.99 20.12 -5.79
CA ALA A 333 4.54 21.14 -6.66
C ALA A 333 4.41 22.54 -6.03
N SER A 334 5.45 23.36 -6.18
CA SER A 334 5.36 24.78 -5.82
C SER A 334 4.55 25.53 -6.87
N LYS A 335 3.97 26.67 -6.50
CA LYS A 335 3.10 27.47 -7.38
C LYS A 335 3.77 27.89 -8.71
N ASP A 336 5.07 28.14 -8.66
CA ASP A 336 5.90 28.50 -9.81
C ASP A 336 6.53 27.28 -10.51
N LEU A 337 6.16 26.07 -10.08
CA LEU A 337 6.70 24.79 -10.53
C LEU A 337 8.22 24.68 -10.38
N THR A 338 8.84 25.46 -9.49
CA THR A 338 10.26 25.35 -9.16
C THR A 338 10.57 23.97 -8.59
N GLU A 339 9.79 23.52 -7.61
CA GLU A 339 9.77 22.15 -7.11
C GLU A 339 8.55 21.41 -7.64
N GLN A 340 8.70 20.16 -8.04
CA GLN A 340 7.63 19.28 -8.50
C GLN A 340 8.07 17.82 -8.53
N THR A 341 7.14 16.91 -8.30
CA THR A 341 7.28 15.48 -8.59
C THR A 341 6.35 15.13 -9.74
N ALA A 342 6.88 14.64 -10.85
CA ALA A 342 6.08 14.36 -12.05
C ALA A 342 5.78 12.86 -12.19
N ILE A 343 4.51 12.51 -12.28
CA ILE A 343 4.04 11.14 -12.53
C ILE A 343 3.34 11.15 -13.88
N PHE A 344 3.88 10.45 -14.85
CA PHE A 344 3.43 10.61 -16.23
C PHE A 344 3.48 9.33 -17.05
N PHE A 345 2.70 9.36 -18.13
CA PHE A 345 2.75 8.39 -19.21
C PHE A 345 3.39 8.97 -20.47
N ARG A 346 4.00 8.08 -21.26
CA ARG A 346 4.50 8.36 -22.60
C ARG A 346 4.24 7.16 -23.52
N ILE A 347 3.73 7.40 -24.71
CA ILE A 347 3.34 6.34 -25.63
C ILE A 347 4.38 6.17 -26.73
N PHE A 348 4.81 4.93 -26.93
CA PHE A 348 5.70 4.50 -28.00
C PHE A 348 5.04 3.43 -28.88
N LYS A 349 5.63 3.17 -30.05
CA LYS A 349 5.28 2.06 -30.94
C LYS A 349 6.48 1.13 -31.12
N ARG A 350 6.26 -0.18 -31.04
CA ARG A 350 7.26 -1.25 -31.20
C ARG A 350 6.65 -2.42 -31.98
N HIS A 351 7.25 -2.80 -33.11
CA HIS A 351 6.79 -3.93 -33.94
C HIS A 351 5.25 -3.97 -34.14
N GLU A 352 4.67 -2.84 -34.57
CA GLU A 352 3.22 -2.63 -34.75
C GLU A 352 2.35 -2.57 -33.48
N LYS A 353 2.92 -2.75 -32.28
CA LYS A 353 2.19 -2.63 -31.01
C LYS A 353 2.52 -1.33 -30.31
N TYR A 354 1.54 -0.79 -29.59
CA TYR A 354 1.80 0.33 -28.70
C TYR A 354 2.43 -0.14 -27.39
N VAL A 355 3.26 0.72 -26.80
CA VAL A 355 3.92 0.51 -25.51
C VAL A 355 3.68 1.76 -24.68
N VAL A 356 3.17 1.58 -23.47
CA VAL A 356 2.89 2.67 -22.52
C VAL A 356 4.01 2.66 -21.48
N LEU A 357 4.82 3.72 -21.46
CA LEU A 357 5.81 3.96 -20.42
C LEU A 357 5.16 4.75 -19.29
N MET A 358 5.32 4.30 -18.05
CA MET A 358 4.96 5.03 -16.84
C MET A 358 6.25 5.45 -16.13
N CYS A 359 6.36 6.72 -15.79
CA CYS A 359 7.50 7.27 -15.08
C CYS A 359 7.06 8.02 -13.82
N SER A 360 7.89 7.97 -12.78
CA SER A 360 7.85 8.90 -11.65
C SER A 360 9.19 9.63 -11.61
N ASP A 361 9.18 10.94 -11.82
CA ASP A 361 10.36 11.79 -11.95
C ASP A 361 10.42 12.79 -10.78
N GLN A 362 11.34 12.51 -9.86
CA GLN A 362 11.65 13.30 -8.67
C GLN A 362 12.87 14.22 -8.89
N SER A 363 13.38 14.38 -10.12
CA SER A 363 14.61 15.16 -10.40
C SER A 363 14.50 16.64 -9.99
N ARG A 364 13.28 17.15 -9.89
CA ARG A 364 12.94 18.51 -9.43
C ARG A 364 12.10 18.50 -8.15
N SER A 365 12.06 17.40 -7.41
CA SER A 365 11.19 17.26 -6.23
C SER A 365 11.59 18.15 -5.05
N SER A 366 12.85 18.58 -4.98
CA SER A 366 13.36 19.42 -3.90
C SER A 366 14.61 20.19 -4.33
N LEU A 367 14.76 21.40 -3.79
CA LEU A 367 15.94 22.25 -3.99
C LEU A 367 17.13 21.85 -3.13
N THR A 368 16.88 21.21 -1.99
CA THR A 368 17.90 20.98 -0.93
C THR A 368 18.23 19.51 -0.74
N ILE A 369 17.24 18.62 -0.88
CA ILE A 369 17.39 17.19 -0.64
C ILE A 369 17.20 16.45 -1.95
N ARG A 370 18.23 15.75 -2.43
CA ARG A 370 18.10 14.92 -3.62
C ARG A 370 18.03 13.45 -3.23
N PRO A 371 16.93 12.75 -3.58
CA PRO A 371 16.85 11.31 -3.45
C PRO A 371 18.04 10.61 -4.13
N LYS A 372 18.47 9.47 -3.59
CA LYS A 372 19.52 8.63 -4.18
C LYS A 372 19.21 8.24 -5.64
N GLU A 373 17.95 7.90 -5.90
CA GLU A 373 17.41 7.64 -7.22
C GLU A 373 16.30 8.66 -7.50
N THR A 374 16.43 9.42 -8.58
CA THR A 374 15.54 10.58 -8.83
C THR A 374 14.50 10.33 -9.89
N ILE A 375 14.51 9.18 -10.56
CA ILE A 375 13.52 8.81 -11.57
C ILE A 375 13.24 7.32 -11.37
N PHE A 376 12.00 6.89 -11.58
CA PHE A 376 11.61 5.48 -11.64
C PHE A 376 10.79 5.23 -12.91
N GLY A 377 10.90 4.04 -13.48
CA GLY A 377 10.24 3.71 -14.75
C GLY A 377 9.71 2.29 -14.83
N SER A 378 8.56 2.13 -15.47
CA SER A 378 7.97 0.81 -15.76
C SER A 378 7.16 0.82 -17.06
N PHE A 379 7.08 -0.33 -17.73
CA PHE A 379 6.16 -0.50 -18.87
C PHE A 379 4.81 -1.01 -18.40
N LEU A 380 3.75 -0.27 -18.74
CA LEU A 380 2.38 -0.61 -18.39
C LEU A 380 1.76 -1.46 -19.51
N HIS A 381 1.28 -2.65 -19.16
CA HIS A 381 0.62 -3.56 -20.09
C HIS A 381 -0.88 -3.21 -20.25
N VAL A 382 -1.15 -2.09 -20.90
CA VAL A 382 -2.50 -1.63 -21.27
C VAL A 382 -2.57 -1.25 -22.75
N ASP A 383 -3.77 -1.30 -23.33
CA ASP A 383 -4.02 -0.80 -24.69
C ASP A 383 -4.28 0.71 -24.64
N PRO A 384 -3.41 1.57 -25.20
CA PRO A 384 -3.61 3.01 -25.18
C PRO A 384 -4.74 3.52 -26.08
N ASN A 385 -5.39 2.65 -26.85
CA ASN A 385 -6.67 2.98 -27.51
C ASN A 385 -7.85 2.97 -26.51
N GLN A 386 -7.62 2.48 -25.29
CA GLN A 386 -8.55 2.56 -24.17
C GLN A 386 -8.08 3.64 -23.18
N LYS A 387 -8.93 3.91 -22.19
CA LYS A 387 -8.58 4.85 -21.12
C LYS A 387 -7.36 4.37 -20.33
N ILE A 388 -6.41 5.25 -20.11
CA ILE A 388 -5.26 5.01 -19.24
C ILE A 388 -5.53 5.68 -17.90
N SER A 389 -5.73 4.88 -16.85
CA SER A 389 -5.96 5.37 -15.50
C SER A 389 -4.65 5.57 -14.72
N LEU A 390 -4.59 6.60 -13.90
CA LEU A 390 -3.58 6.80 -12.87
C LEU A 390 -4.28 7.14 -11.56
N ARG A 391 -4.00 6.37 -10.50
CA ARG A 391 -4.31 6.76 -9.13
C ARG A 391 -3.02 7.10 -8.40
N THR A 392 -2.98 8.20 -7.66
CA THR A 392 -1.81 8.63 -6.90
C THR A 392 -2.22 9.00 -5.48
N LEU A 393 -1.67 8.28 -4.50
CA LEU A 393 -1.74 8.63 -3.09
C LEU A 393 -0.54 9.51 -2.76
N ILE A 394 -0.80 10.66 -2.14
CA ILE A 394 0.21 11.62 -1.72
C ILE A 394 0.08 11.73 -0.22
N ASP A 395 1.14 11.41 0.51
CA ASP A 395 1.17 11.60 1.95
C ASP A 395 2.51 12.16 2.38
N ARG A 396 2.56 13.48 2.58
CA ARG A 396 3.75 14.23 3.00
C ARG A 396 4.97 14.02 2.07
N SER A 397 5.78 13.02 2.38
CA SER A 397 7.06 12.71 1.72
C SER A 397 7.01 11.41 0.92
N ILE A 398 5.85 10.75 0.85
CA ILE A 398 5.63 9.56 0.04
C ILE A 398 4.59 9.85 -1.05
N VAL A 399 4.86 9.34 -2.24
CA VAL A 399 3.94 9.36 -3.38
C VAL A 399 3.84 7.94 -3.91
N GLU A 400 2.67 7.32 -3.81
CA GLU A 400 2.39 5.97 -4.32
C GLU A 400 1.51 6.09 -5.57
N SER A 401 2.00 5.62 -6.71
CA SER A 401 1.32 5.77 -8.00
C SER A 401 0.97 4.43 -8.62
N PHE A 402 -0.31 4.28 -8.99
CA PHE A 402 -0.93 3.07 -9.50
C PHE A 402 -1.39 3.30 -10.95
N GLY A 403 -0.63 2.80 -11.91
CA GLY A 403 -0.96 2.89 -13.33
C GLY A 403 -1.83 1.72 -13.79
N GLY A 404 -2.83 2.02 -14.63
CA GLY A 404 -3.71 1.03 -15.24
C GLY A 404 -4.38 0.12 -14.22
N GLU A 405 -5.13 0.70 -13.28
CA GLU A 405 -5.87 -0.01 -12.22
C GLU A 405 -4.96 -0.86 -11.30
N GLY A 406 -3.73 -0.41 -11.07
CA GLY A 406 -2.77 -1.10 -10.19
C GLY A 406 -2.00 -2.25 -10.86
N ARG A 407 -2.01 -2.34 -12.20
CA ARG A 407 -1.15 -3.28 -12.94
C ARG A 407 0.34 -2.99 -12.70
N ASN A 408 0.69 -1.72 -12.53
CA ASN A 408 2.03 -1.28 -12.17
C ASN A 408 1.95 -0.25 -11.04
N CYS A 409 2.85 -0.38 -10.07
CA CYS A 409 2.99 0.53 -8.95
C CYS A 409 4.38 1.19 -8.95
N ILE A 410 4.45 2.47 -8.60
CA ILE A 410 5.70 3.18 -8.35
C ILE A 410 5.56 4.01 -7.08
N THR A 411 6.37 3.67 -6.07
CA THR A 411 6.47 4.39 -4.81
C THR A 411 7.70 5.27 -4.80
N ALA A 412 7.54 6.56 -4.53
CA ALA A 412 8.63 7.53 -4.47
C ALA A 412 8.68 8.24 -3.11
N ARG A 413 9.89 8.57 -2.68
CA ARG A 413 10.14 9.43 -1.51
C ARG A 413 10.69 10.78 -1.95
N VAL A 414 10.08 11.85 -1.46
CA VAL A 414 10.38 13.23 -1.86
C VAL A 414 10.31 14.18 -0.68
N TYR A 415 11.14 15.22 -0.70
CA TYR A 415 11.32 16.12 0.45
C TYR A 415 11.37 17.59 0.00
N PRO A 416 10.27 18.13 -0.59
CA PRO A 416 10.24 19.51 -1.08
C PRO A 416 10.53 20.51 0.05
N GLY A 417 11.23 21.59 -0.27
CA GLY A 417 11.49 22.70 0.67
C GLY A 417 10.48 23.84 0.57
N LEU A 418 9.81 23.98 -0.58
CA LEU A 418 8.83 25.01 -0.89
C LEU A 418 7.40 24.45 -0.93
N ALA A 419 7.22 23.28 -1.55
CA ALA A 419 5.91 22.65 -1.73
C ALA A 419 5.47 21.86 -0.47
N ILE A 420 5.32 22.57 0.65
CA ILE A 420 4.93 22.00 1.95
C ILE A 420 3.61 22.63 2.40
N GLY A 421 2.70 21.82 2.95
CA GLY A 421 1.46 22.31 3.53
C GLY A 421 0.58 23.02 2.48
N GLU A 422 0.09 24.20 2.81
CA GLU A 422 -0.74 25.03 1.91
C GLU A 422 -0.01 25.51 0.65
N ASN A 423 1.33 25.45 0.62
CA ASN A 423 2.13 25.82 -0.56
C ASN A 423 2.31 24.66 -1.56
N SER A 424 1.80 23.46 -1.22
CA SER A 424 1.81 22.30 -2.11
C SER A 424 0.61 22.34 -3.05
N HIS A 425 0.88 22.18 -4.34
CA HIS A 425 -0.11 22.19 -5.40
C HIS A 425 -0.08 20.88 -6.19
N ILE A 426 -1.18 20.61 -6.89
CA ILE A 426 -1.33 19.51 -7.84
C ILE A 426 -1.71 20.12 -9.19
N TYR A 427 -1.08 19.64 -10.25
CA TYR A 427 -1.41 20.03 -11.62
C TYR A 427 -1.60 18.79 -12.49
N ALA A 428 -2.59 18.80 -13.37
CA ALA A 428 -2.57 17.93 -14.53
C ALA A 428 -1.74 18.60 -15.63
N TYR A 429 -0.86 17.86 -16.30
CA TYR A 429 0.03 18.45 -17.31
C TYR A 429 0.16 17.56 -18.55
N ASN A 430 0.48 18.21 -19.67
CA ASN A 430 0.87 17.56 -20.91
C ASN A 430 1.99 18.38 -21.56
N ASN A 431 3.15 17.76 -21.72
CA ASN A 431 4.30 18.33 -22.42
C ASN A 431 4.60 17.58 -23.75
N GLY A 432 3.58 16.90 -24.30
CA GLY A 432 3.59 16.32 -25.63
C GLY A 432 3.16 17.32 -26.71
N THR A 433 3.57 17.06 -27.95
CA THR A 433 3.15 17.85 -29.12
C THR A 433 1.71 17.55 -29.55
N LYS A 434 1.17 16.39 -29.16
CA LYS A 434 -0.24 16.05 -29.33
C LYS A 434 -1.02 16.25 -28.03
N SER A 435 -2.26 16.69 -28.17
CA SER A 435 -3.19 16.85 -27.05
C SER A 435 -3.65 15.48 -26.54
N VAL A 436 -3.85 15.39 -25.23
CA VAL A 436 -4.55 14.28 -24.57
C VAL A 436 -5.79 14.81 -23.87
N THR A 437 -6.82 13.99 -23.73
CA THR A 437 -8.07 14.39 -23.08
C THR A 437 -8.14 13.77 -21.68
N ILE A 438 -8.37 14.61 -20.66
CA ILE A 438 -8.74 14.12 -19.33
C ILE A 438 -10.23 13.79 -19.37
N SER A 439 -10.53 12.49 -19.35
CA SER A 439 -11.91 11.99 -19.41
C SER A 439 -12.61 12.01 -18.04
N SER A 440 -11.82 11.91 -16.96
CA SER A 440 -12.26 12.09 -15.58
C SER A 440 -11.08 12.47 -14.71
N LEU A 441 -11.33 13.31 -13.69
CA LEU A 441 -10.38 13.67 -12.65
C LEU A 441 -11.14 13.79 -11.34
N ASN A 442 -10.79 12.96 -10.36
CA ASN A 442 -11.29 13.03 -9.00
C ASN A 442 -10.11 13.27 -8.07
N ALA A 443 -10.25 14.20 -7.15
CA ALA A 443 -9.27 14.47 -6.12
C ALA A 443 -9.98 14.57 -4.77
N TRP A 444 -9.57 13.74 -3.82
CA TRP A 444 -10.11 13.71 -2.47
C TRP A 444 -9.07 14.23 -1.48
N ARG A 445 -9.52 15.14 -0.62
CA ARG A 445 -8.77 15.61 0.55
C ARG A 445 -9.74 15.79 1.73
N PRO A 446 -9.30 15.57 2.97
CA PRO A 446 -10.04 16.03 4.14
C PRO A 446 -10.27 17.54 4.06
N MET A 447 -11.42 18.01 4.56
CA MET A 447 -11.67 19.45 4.68
C MET A 447 -10.71 20.01 5.73
N TYR A 448 -9.94 21.06 5.41
CA TYR A 448 -9.06 21.70 6.37
C TYR A 448 -9.65 23.01 6.86
N TYR A 449 -9.85 23.14 8.17
CA TYR A 449 -10.42 24.33 8.80
C TYR A 449 -9.65 24.68 10.08
N LYS A 450 -9.16 25.92 10.17
CA LYS A 450 -8.52 26.47 11.38
C LYS A 450 -7.45 25.56 12.01
N GLY A 451 -6.59 24.96 11.19
CA GLY A 451 -5.51 24.10 11.69
C GLY A 451 -5.90 22.64 11.91
N VAL A 452 -7.11 22.24 11.49
CA VAL A 452 -7.67 20.91 11.75
C VAL A 452 -8.19 20.31 10.45
N TYR A 453 -7.87 19.04 10.21
CA TYR A 453 -8.43 18.23 9.14
C TYR A 453 -9.72 17.57 9.61
N HIS A 454 -10.72 17.55 8.75
CA HIS A 454 -12.03 16.98 9.01
C HIS A 454 -12.36 15.96 7.93
N LEU A 455 -12.68 14.75 8.37
CA LEU A 455 -13.13 13.65 7.53
C LEU A 455 -14.59 13.36 7.87
N PHE A 456 -15.41 13.27 6.82
CA PHE A 456 -16.82 12.88 6.94
C PHE A 456 -17.04 11.59 6.16
N TYR A 457 -17.79 10.67 6.74
CA TYR A 457 -18.04 9.37 6.13
C TYR A 457 -19.42 8.86 6.49
N GLN A 458 -20.00 8.11 5.56
CA GLN A 458 -21.31 7.51 5.71
C GLN A 458 -21.21 6.23 6.51
N TYR A 459 -22.10 6.08 7.49
CA TYR A 459 -22.26 4.80 8.17
C TYR A 459 -23.66 4.70 8.80
N ASN A 460 -24.04 3.49 9.20
CA ASN A 460 -25.23 3.26 9.99
C ASN A 460 -24.84 3.16 11.48
N PRO A 461 -25.18 4.15 12.32
CA PRO A 461 -24.81 4.14 13.74
C PRO A 461 -25.51 3.04 14.55
N TYR A 462 -26.53 2.39 14.00
CA TYR A 462 -27.35 1.41 14.72
C TYR A 462 -27.15 -0.02 14.23
N SER A 463 -26.38 -0.24 13.16
CA SER A 463 -26.18 -1.58 12.59
C SER A 463 -24.98 -1.65 11.66
N ALA A 464 -24.36 -2.83 11.56
CA ALA A 464 -23.34 -3.12 10.55
C ALA A 464 -23.95 -3.31 9.14
N LEU A 465 -25.28 -3.35 9.01
CA LEU A 465 -25.98 -3.45 7.73
C LEU A 465 -26.34 -2.05 7.20
N TRP A 466 -26.38 -1.94 5.88
CA TRP A 466 -26.86 -0.74 5.19
C TRP A 466 -28.30 -0.39 5.62
N GLY A 467 -28.59 0.89 5.85
CA GLY A 467 -29.87 1.29 6.42
C GLY A 467 -29.96 2.78 6.76
N ASN A 468 -30.13 3.11 8.04
CA ASN A 468 -30.31 4.47 8.54
C ASN A 468 -28.99 5.25 8.48
N ILE A 469 -28.56 5.65 7.28
CA ILE A 469 -27.25 6.26 7.07
C ILE A 469 -27.21 7.66 7.67
N SER A 470 -26.18 7.89 8.47
CA SER A 470 -25.75 9.17 9.02
C SER A 470 -24.35 9.53 8.49
N TRP A 471 -23.97 10.79 8.65
CA TRP A 471 -22.62 11.27 8.43
C TRP A 471 -21.86 11.32 9.75
N ALA A 472 -20.89 10.44 9.92
CA ALA A 472 -19.89 10.55 10.97
C ALA A 472 -18.94 11.70 10.69
N HIS A 473 -18.25 12.14 11.74
CA HIS A 473 -17.24 13.17 11.68
C HIS A 473 -16.03 12.73 12.50
N SER A 474 -14.86 12.70 11.88
CA SER A 474 -13.58 12.60 12.57
C SER A 474 -12.73 13.81 12.25
N ALA A 475 -11.89 14.22 13.20
CA ALA A 475 -10.97 15.34 13.02
C ALA A 475 -9.56 14.98 13.44
N SER A 476 -8.56 15.57 12.79
CA SER A 476 -7.15 15.35 13.10
C SER A 476 -6.33 16.63 12.95
N TYR A 477 -5.34 16.82 13.80
CA TYR A 477 -4.40 17.94 13.68
C TYR A 477 -3.24 17.62 12.73
N ASP A 478 -3.00 16.34 12.44
CA ASP A 478 -1.83 15.87 11.73
C ASP A 478 -2.13 14.76 10.70
N LEU A 479 -3.40 14.38 10.50
CA LEU A 479 -3.84 13.25 9.65
C LEU A 479 -3.38 11.86 10.11
N ILE A 480 -2.74 11.77 11.28
CA ILE A 480 -2.28 10.53 11.89
C ILE A 480 -3.20 10.18 13.06
N ASP A 481 -3.34 11.12 13.99
CA ASP A 481 -4.15 10.93 15.18
C ASP A 481 -5.57 11.46 14.93
N TRP A 482 -6.52 10.54 14.79
CA TRP A 482 -7.93 10.87 14.51
C TRP A 482 -8.78 10.87 15.78
N ILE A 483 -9.47 11.98 16.00
CA ILE A 483 -10.47 12.18 17.04
C ILE A 483 -11.83 11.89 16.42
N HIS A 484 -12.49 10.81 16.86
CA HIS A 484 -13.88 10.56 16.50
C HIS A 484 -14.79 11.55 17.24
N LEU A 485 -15.62 12.27 16.48
CA LEU A 485 -16.58 13.23 16.99
C LEU A 485 -18.01 12.66 16.85
N GLU A 486 -18.99 13.38 17.38
CA GLU A 486 -20.39 13.04 17.15
C GLU A 486 -20.74 13.13 15.66
N ASN A 487 -21.79 12.43 15.24
CA ASN A 487 -22.25 12.48 13.86
C ASN A 487 -22.56 13.92 13.45
N ALA A 488 -21.93 14.39 12.37
CA ALA A 488 -22.21 15.70 11.80
C ALA A 488 -23.68 15.81 11.35
N ILE A 489 -24.23 14.77 10.71
CA ILE A 489 -25.60 14.80 10.23
C ILE A 489 -26.29 13.47 10.52
N ASN A 490 -27.49 13.54 11.09
CA ASN A 490 -28.37 12.40 11.29
C ASN A 490 -29.71 12.64 10.57
N PRO A 491 -30.38 11.59 10.06
CA PRO A 491 -31.76 11.67 9.58
C PRO A 491 -32.69 12.21 10.67
N SER A 492 -33.38 13.31 10.40
CA SER A 492 -34.29 13.91 11.39
C SER A 492 -35.40 14.76 10.80
N GLU A 493 -35.33 15.11 9.52
CA GLU A 493 -36.24 16.06 8.88
C GLU A 493 -36.99 15.41 7.71
N PRO A 494 -38.14 15.96 7.27
CA PRO A 494 -38.92 15.38 6.19
C PRO A 494 -38.16 15.19 4.85
N TYR A 495 -37.07 15.92 4.65
CA TYR A 495 -36.21 15.85 3.46
C TYR A 495 -35.04 14.85 3.57
N ASP A 496 -34.82 14.26 4.74
CA ASP A 496 -33.74 13.27 4.95
C ASP A 496 -34.10 12.10 5.87
N VAL A 497 -35.37 11.96 6.27
CA VAL A 497 -35.87 10.88 7.14
C VAL A 497 -35.58 9.47 6.59
N GLY A 498 -35.44 9.33 5.27
CA GLY A 498 -35.05 8.11 4.58
C GLY A 498 -33.54 7.86 4.55
N GLY A 499 -32.72 8.73 5.16
CA GLY A 499 -31.27 8.61 5.24
C GLY A 499 -30.53 9.87 4.77
N CYS A 500 -29.36 10.12 5.36
CA CYS A 500 -28.38 11.10 4.90
C CYS A 500 -27.35 10.37 4.03
N TRP A 501 -27.52 10.47 2.72
CA TRP A 501 -26.77 9.74 1.71
C TRP A 501 -25.48 10.48 1.30
N SER A 502 -25.04 10.35 0.05
CA SER A 502 -23.76 10.86 -0.43
C SER A 502 -23.69 12.39 -0.41
N GLY A 503 -22.48 12.94 -0.58
CA GLY A 503 -22.26 14.39 -0.52
C GLY A 503 -20.79 14.76 -0.42
N SER A 504 -20.54 16.04 -0.12
CA SER A 504 -19.21 16.61 0.10
C SER A 504 -19.19 17.59 1.28
N ALA A 505 -18.01 17.80 1.86
CA ALA A 505 -17.74 18.85 2.83
C ALA A 505 -16.63 19.75 2.29
N SER A 506 -16.81 21.06 2.38
CA SER A 506 -15.85 22.03 1.84
C SER A 506 -15.88 23.35 2.58
N ILE A 507 -14.96 24.24 2.22
CA ILE A 507 -14.89 25.63 2.69
C ILE A 507 -15.41 26.53 1.57
N ILE A 508 -16.47 27.30 1.84
CA ILE A 508 -17.00 28.27 0.88
C ILE A 508 -15.91 29.32 0.57
N PRO A 509 -15.47 29.45 -0.70
CA PRO A 509 -14.43 30.42 -1.06
C PRO A 509 -14.81 31.86 -0.71
N GLY A 510 -13.87 32.60 -0.12
CA GLY A 510 -14.03 34.02 0.23
C GLY A 510 -14.70 34.29 1.58
N ASP A 511 -15.52 33.35 2.07
CA ASP A 511 -16.21 33.46 3.36
C ASP A 511 -15.54 32.61 4.47
N ASP A 512 -14.63 31.70 4.10
CA ASP A 512 -13.94 30.74 4.98
C ASP A 512 -14.90 29.97 5.91
N LYS A 513 -16.10 29.64 5.40
CA LYS A 513 -17.13 28.92 6.15
C LYS A 513 -17.18 27.46 5.72
N PRO A 514 -17.02 26.50 6.65
CA PRO A 514 -17.30 25.12 6.37
C PRO A 514 -18.76 24.90 6.00
N VAL A 515 -19.01 23.99 5.06
CA VAL A 515 -20.34 23.57 4.64
C VAL A 515 -20.33 22.10 4.28
N ILE A 516 -21.40 21.39 4.63
CA ILE A 516 -21.69 20.04 4.11
C ILE A 516 -22.85 20.13 3.15
N LEU A 517 -22.69 19.58 1.96
CA LEU A 517 -23.74 19.38 0.97
C LEU A 517 -24.00 17.88 0.87
N TYR A 518 -25.23 17.43 1.07
CA TYR A 518 -25.56 16.00 1.12
C TYR A 518 -26.92 15.70 0.49
N THR A 519 -27.07 14.48 -0.01
CA THR A 519 -28.34 13.93 -0.47
C THR A 519 -29.16 13.43 0.71
N GLY A 520 -30.40 13.89 0.83
CA GLY A 520 -31.38 13.35 1.78
C GLY A 520 -32.41 12.47 1.09
N GLY A 521 -32.76 11.35 1.71
CA GLY A 521 -33.94 10.57 1.36
C GLY A 521 -35.18 11.21 1.98
N SER A 522 -36.03 11.83 1.17
CA SER A 522 -37.22 12.50 1.68
C SER A 522 -38.35 11.52 2.02
N SER A 523 -39.28 11.99 2.83
CA SER A 523 -40.56 11.32 3.16
C SER A 523 -41.44 11.02 1.94
N ALA A 524 -41.20 11.70 0.81
CA ALA A 524 -41.87 11.45 -0.46
C ALA A 524 -41.21 10.35 -1.31
N ASP A 525 -40.22 9.63 -0.75
CA ASP A 525 -39.42 8.61 -1.45
C ASP A 525 -38.66 9.20 -2.67
N GLN A 526 -38.21 10.45 -2.51
CA GLN A 526 -37.38 11.18 -3.47
C GLN A 526 -36.03 11.54 -2.85
N GLN A 527 -35.00 11.62 -3.67
CA GLN A 527 -33.70 12.15 -3.28
C GLN A 527 -33.65 13.66 -3.54
N VAL A 528 -33.17 14.43 -2.56
CA VAL A 528 -33.07 15.90 -2.61
C VAL A 528 -31.72 16.35 -2.05
N GLN A 529 -31.23 17.53 -2.43
CA GLN A 529 -29.94 18.04 -1.93
C GLN A 529 -30.14 19.05 -0.80
N ASN A 530 -29.36 18.88 0.26
CA ASN A 530 -29.48 19.59 1.52
C ASN A 530 -28.14 20.16 1.95
N LEU A 531 -28.16 21.26 2.71
CA LEU A 531 -26.97 21.87 3.30
C LEU A 531 -26.97 21.69 4.83
N ALA A 532 -25.78 21.59 5.40
CA ALA A 532 -25.54 21.80 6.82
C ALA A 532 -24.33 22.71 7.03
N MET A 533 -24.36 23.50 8.10
CA MET A 533 -23.32 24.46 8.44
C MET A 533 -22.91 24.29 9.92
N PRO A 534 -21.68 24.64 10.29
CA PRO A 534 -21.25 24.69 11.67
C PRO A 534 -22.16 25.54 12.54
N LYS A 535 -22.52 25.05 13.72
CA LYS A 535 -23.20 25.86 14.74
C LYS A 535 -22.27 26.92 15.32
N ASN A 536 -21.01 26.56 15.51
CA ASN A 536 -20.01 27.42 16.11
C ASN A 536 -18.76 27.49 15.23
N LEU A 537 -18.64 28.57 14.45
CA LEU A 537 -17.46 28.84 13.63
C LEU A 537 -16.19 29.09 14.45
N SER A 538 -16.27 29.34 15.76
CA SER A 538 -15.08 29.50 16.61
C SER A 538 -14.47 28.17 17.03
N ASP A 539 -15.19 27.05 16.94
CA ASP A 539 -14.67 25.73 17.31
C ASP A 539 -13.84 25.15 16.15
N PRO A 540 -12.51 24.99 16.30
CA PRO A 540 -11.69 24.42 15.23
C PRO A 540 -12.04 22.96 14.94
N LEU A 541 -12.63 22.22 15.88
CA LEU A 541 -13.04 20.83 15.66
C LEU A 541 -14.44 20.72 15.06
N VAL A 542 -15.20 21.82 14.98
CA VAL A 542 -16.52 21.88 14.32
C VAL A 542 -17.43 20.73 14.80
N ARG A 543 -17.56 20.58 16.13
CA ARG A 543 -18.26 19.42 16.71
C ARG A 543 -19.76 19.39 16.44
N GLU A 544 -20.36 20.57 16.25
CA GLU A 544 -21.80 20.71 16.09
C GLU A 544 -22.15 21.30 14.73
N TRP A 545 -23.05 20.62 14.03
CA TRP A 545 -23.56 20.99 12.72
C TRP A 545 -25.07 21.22 12.78
N ILE A 546 -25.56 22.19 12.02
CA ILE A 546 -26.97 22.54 11.91
C ILE A 546 -27.40 22.46 10.45
N LYS A 547 -28.51 21.77 10.19
CA LYS A 547 -29.12 21.72 8.86
C LYS A 547 -29.65 23.09 8.46
N PHE A 548 -29.41 23.49 7.23
CA PHE A 548 -29.89 24.76 6.71
C PHE A 548 -31.43 24.82 6.73
N SER A 549 -31.97 25.92 7.21
CA SER A 549 -33.42 26.06 7.45
C SER A 549 -34.27 25.96 6.20
N ASN A 550 -33.69 26.25 5.03
CA ASN A 550 -34.40 26.22 3.75
C ASN A 550 -34.12 24.95 2.94
N ASN A 551 -33.67 23.88 3.61
CA ASN A 551 -33.57 22.57 2.98
C ASN A 551 -34.97 22.02 2.58
N PRO A 552 -35.05 21.26 1.48
CA PRO A 552 -33.96 20.99 0.54
C PRO A 552 -33.62 22.20 -0.33
N VAL A 553 -32.33 22.43 -0.56
CA VAL A 553 -31.86 23.54 -1.41
C VAL A 553 -31.98 23.22 -2.90
N LEU A 554 -31.97 21.93 -3.27
CA LEU A 554 -32.24 21.46 -4.63
C LEU A 554 -33.16 20.25 -4.59
N SER A 555 -34.12 20.22 -5.51
CA SER A 555 -35.06 19.11 -5.69
C SER A 555 -35.03 18.64 -7.15
N PRO A 556 -35.41 17.38 -7.43
CA PRO A 556 -35.50 16.86 -8.79
C PRO A 556 -36.36 17.78 -9.68
N ILE A 557 -35.86 18.11 -10.85
CA ILE A 557 -36.60 18.85 -11.88
C ILE A 557 -37.33 17.87 -12.82
N ASP A 558 -38.34 18.37 -13.54
CA ASP A 558 -39.12 17.57 -14.48
C ASP A 558 -38.22 16.84 -15.49
N GLY A 559 -38.46 15.53 -15.65
CA GLY A 559 -37.70 14.67 -16.57
C GLY A 559 -36.51 13.94 -15.94
N ILE A 560 -36.16 14.22 -14.68
CA ILE A 560 -35.19 13.45 -13.91
C ILE A 560 -35.92 12.47 -13.00
N ASP A 561 -35.47 11.22 -12.93
CA ASP A 561 -35.98 10.25 -11.95
C ASP A 561 -35.67 10.73 -10.52
N PRO A 562 -36.69 11.04 -9.71
CA PRO A 562 -36.50 11.54 -8.34
C PRO A 562 -35.72 10.58 -7.43
N LYS A 563 -35.64 9.29 -7.78
CA LYS A 563 -34.88 8.29 -7.03
C LYS A 563 -33.40 8.21 -7.41
N ASN A 564 -33.00 8.94 -8.45
CA ASN A 564 -31.64 8.98 -8.97
C ASN A 564 -31.06 10.42 -8.95
N TYR A 565 -31.64 11.32 -8.17
CA TYR A 565 -31.16 12.69 -7.99
C TYR A 565 -30.27 12.80 -6.74
N ARG A 566 -28.99 12.46 -6.88
CA ARG A 566 -28.04 12.28 -5.76
C ARG A 566 -26.62 12.72 -6.10
N ASP A 567 -25.71 12.51 -5.15
CA ASP A 567 -24.26 12.66 -5.29
C ASP A 567 -23.85 14.12 -5.62
N PRO A 568 -24.26 15.11 -4.79
CA PRO A 568 -23.88 16.48 -5.02
C PRO A 568 -22.39 16.60 -4.77
N VAL A 569 -21.64 16.91 -5.82
CA VAL A 569 -20.21 17.18 -5.76
C VAL A 569 -19.98 18.67 -5.89
N GLU A 570 -19.02 19.18 -5.14
CA GLU A 570 -18.43 20.47 -5.49
C GLU A 570 -17.66 20.22 -6.81
N ASP A 571 -17.95 21.01 -7.83
CA ASP A 571 -17.22 20.91 -9.09
C ASP A 571 -15.73 21.17 -8.79
N GLY A 572 -14.89 20.15 -9.00
CA GLY A 572 -13.44 20.23 -8.84
C GLY A 572 -12.76 21.18 -9.82
N SER A 573 -13.54 21.98 -10.56
CA SER A 573 -13.11 22.96 -11.55
C SER A 573 -12.36 24.17 -10.98
N PHE A 574 -12.09 24.21 -9.67
CA PHE A 574 -11.25 25.26 -9.05
C PHE A 574 -9.75 24.91 -8.95
N PHE A 575 -9.29 23.84 -9.60
CA PHE A 575 -7.87 23.53 -9.79
C PHE A 575 -7.40 23.75 -11.25
N ILE A 576 -7.67 24.92 -11.82
CA ILE A 576 -7.01 25.40 -13.05
C ILE A 576 -6.10 26.58 -12.71
#